data_AF-A0A0D8XPI7-F1
#
_entry.id   AF-A0A0D8XPI7-F1
#
_cell.length_a   1.000
_cell.length_b   1.000
_cell.length_c   1.000
_cell.angle_alpha   90.00
_cell.angle_beta   90.00
_cell.angle_gamma   90.00
#
_symmetry.space_group_name_H-M   'P 1'
#
loop_
_entity.id
_entity.type
_entity.pdbx_description
1 polymer ?
#
loop_
_entity_poly.entity_id
_entity_poly.type
_entity_poly.pdbx_seq_one_letter_code
_entity_poly.pdbx_strand_id
1 'polypeptide(L)'
;MEQAVEKVREALVNVEIQKARCNVYSNYTGRIYPAKNSEIRAAIAKQVMNPVKWEQIQQILYRKHRDYTFPTFVELGPGRQLGAMLLQTSKKAYKYYEHFSC
;
A
#
# COMPACT_ATOMS: atom_id res chain seq x y z
N MET A 1 12.75 -2.65 17.64
CA MET A 1 11.81 -1.77 16.92
C MET A 1 10.62 -1.32 17.77
N GLU A 2 10.35 -1.94 18.92
CA GLU A 2 9.19 -1.60 19.79
C GLU A 2 9.15 -0.13 20.22
N GLN A 3 10.30 0.46 20.58
CA GLN A 3 10.39 1.88 20.94
C GLN A 3 9.93 2.82 19.80
N ALA A 4 10.09 2.43 18.53
CA ALA A 4 9.63 3.23 17.40
C ALA A 4 8.11 3.15 17.24
N VAL A 5 7.49 2.03 17.62
CA VAL A 5 6.02 1.88 17.57
C VAL A 5 5.36 2.85 18.53
N GLU A 6 5.89 3.00 19.74
CA GLU A 6 5.30 3.87 20.75
C GLU A 6 5.36 5.33 20.31
N LYS A 7 6.50 5.78 19.80
CA LYS A 7 6.64 7.12 19.21
C LYS A 7 5.67 7.35 18.05
N VAL A 8 5.45 6.34 17.19
CA VAL A 8 4.48 6.44 16.10
C VAL A 8 3.05 6.48 16.63
N ARG A 9 2.70 5.72 17.67
CA ARG A 9 1.38 5.78 18.31
C ARG A 9 1.09 7.16 18.88
N GLU A 10 2.04 7.73 19.61
CA GLU A 10 1.95 9.07 20.19
C GLU A 10 1.76 10.12 19.10
N ALA A 11 2.59 10.09 18.05
CA ALA A 11 2.47 11.01 16.91
C ALA A 11 1.11 10.89 16.21
N LEU A 12 0.55 9.68 16.13
CA LEU A 12 -0.76 9.44 15.53
C LEU A 12 -1.93 9.90 16.40
N VAL A 13 -1.79 10.22 17.68
CA VAL A 13 -2.94 10.63 18.53
C VAL A 13 -3.64 11.87 17.97
N ASN A 14 -2.86 12.86 17.54
CA ASN A 14 -3.36 14.18 17.14
C ASN A 14 -3.59 14.33 15.63
N VAL A 15 -3.32 13.29 14.84
CA VAL A 15 -3.52 13.32 13.39
C VAL A 15 -5.01 13.17 13.08
N GLU A 16 -5.63 14.11 12.39
CA GLU A 16 -6.99 13.92 11.87
C GLU A 16 -6.98 12.87 10.75
N ILE A 17 -7.75 11.80 10.90
CA ILE A 17 -7.90 10.77 9.85
C ILE A 17 -9.30 10.91 9.26
N GLN A 18 -9.35 11.11 7.95
CA GLN A 18 -10.59 11.16 7.18
C GLN A 18 -10.79 9.87 6.41
N LYS A 19 -12.04 9.60 6.03
CA LYS A 19 -12.39 8.45 5.20
C LYS A 19 -11.69 8.58 3.84
N ALA A 20 -10.95 7.55 3.45
CA ALA A 20 -10.31 7.50 2.14
C ALA A 20 -11.35 7.54 1.00
N ARG A 21 -11.06 8.32 -0.04
CA ARG A 21 -11.91 8.44 -1.24
C ARG A 21 -11.72 7.28 -2.22
N CYS A 22 -10.63 6.54 -2.07
CA CYS A 22 -10.28 5.36 -2.86
C CYS A 22 -9.83 4.23 -1.93
N ASN A 23 -9.68 3.03 -2.49
CA ASN A 23 -9.19 1.89 -1.73
C ASN A 23 -7.72 2.08 -1.39
N VAL A 24 -7.42 2.20 -0.09
CA VAL A 24 -6.05 2.25 0.43
C VAL A 24 -5.73 0.92 1.09
N TYR A 25 -4.65 0.27 0.68
CA TYR A 25 -4.23 -1.03 1.19
C TYR A 25 -3.18 -0.87 2.29
N SER A 26 -3.36 -1.59 3.39
CA SER A 26 -2.40 -1.60 4.50
C SER A 26 -1.28 -2.60 4.25
N ASN A 27 -0.03 -2.15 4.40
CA ASN A 27 1.14 -3.03 4.34
C ASN A 27 1.14 -4.10 5.44
N TYR A 28 0.50 -3.84 6.58
CA TYR A 28 0.42 -4.79 7.69
C TYR A 28 -0.57 -5.93 7.41
N THR A 29 -1.78 -5.60 6.95
CA THR A 29 -2.83 -6.61 6.73
C THR A 29 -2.81 -7.18 5.32
N GLY A 30 -2.27 -6.44 4.34
CA GLY A 30 -2.37 -6.74 2.90
C GLY A 30 -3.78 -6.49 2.33
N ARG A 31 -4.68 -5.86 3.10
CA ARG A 31 -6.08 -5.61 2.75
C ARG A 31 -6.40 -4.12 2.83
N ILE A 32 -7.57 -3.75 2.32
CA ILE A 32 -8.09 -2.37 2.42
C ILE A 32 -8.19 -1.98 3.90
N TYR A 33 -7.81 -0.74 4.23
CA TYR A 33 -7.97 -0.21 5.58
C TYR A 33 -9.43 -0.29 6.05
N PRO A 34 -9.67 -0.58 7.34
CA PRO A 34 -11.02 -0.60 7.90
C PRO A 34 -11.62 0.81 7.96
N ALA A 35 -12.95 0.87 8.12
CA ALA A 35 -13.66 2.16 8.17
C ALA A 35 -13.43 2.94 9.47
N LYS A 36 -13.00 2.28 10.56
CA LYS A 36 -12.81 2.91 11.86
C LYS A 36 -11.42 3.50 12.00
N ASN A 37 -11.34 4.80 12.33
CA ASN A 37 -10.07 5.51 12.50
C ASN A 37 -9.13 4.88 13.54
N SER A 38 -9.67 4.36 14.65
CA SER A 38 -8.86 3.69 15.68
C SER A 38 -8.15 2.44 15.13
N GLU A 39 -8.81 1.67 14.29
CA GLU A 39 -8.23 0.48 13.66
C GLU A 39 -7.20 0.85 12.57
N ILE A 40 -7.42 1.97 11.86
CA ILE A 40 -6.41 2.53 10.93
C ILE A 40 -5.14 2.89 11.69
N ARG A 41 -5.25 3.65 12.79
CA ARG A 41 -4.09 4.02 13.62
C ARG A 41 -3.35 2.79 14.14
N ALA A 42 -4.09 1.79 14.62
CA ALA A 42 -3.50 0.54 15.10
C ALA A 42 -2.76 -0.20 13.99
N ALA A 43 -3.29 -0.23 12.76
CA ALA A 43 -2.64 -0.86 11.62
C ALA A 43 -1.37 -0.12 11.18
N ILE A 44 -1.36 1.22 11.18
CA ILE A 44 -0.17 2.04 10.88
C ILE A 44 0.92 1.80 11.93
N ALA A 45 0.56 1.81 13.22
CA ALA A 45 1.53 1.55 14.28
C ALA A 45 2.13 0.13 14.18
N LYS A 46 1.31 -0.88 13.92
CA LYS A 46 1.78 -2.26 13.76
C LYS A 46 2.66 -2.45 12.52
N GLN A 47 2.44 -1.70 11.45
CA GLN A 47 3.25 -1.78 10.23
C GLN A 47 4.74 -1.61 10.51
N VAL A 48 5.14 -0.78 11.48
CA VAL A 48 6.55 -0.50 11.79
C VAL A 48 7.34 -1.76 12.17
N MET A 49 6.71 -2.75 12.80
CA MET A 49 7.38 -3.99 13.25
C MET A 49 7.00 -5.23 12.45
N ASN A 50 6.17 -5.08 11.43
CA ASN A 50 5.62 -6.21 10.71
C ASN A 50 6.06 -6.17 9.25
N PRO A 51 6.17 -7.34 8.59
CA PRO A 51 6.58 -7.39 7.20
C PRO A 51 5.60 -6.63 6.30
N VAL A 52 6.15 -5.99 5.28
CA VAL A 52 5.38 -5.28 4.25
C VAL A 52 4.80 -6.28 3.28
N LYS A 53 3.48 -6.42 3.26
CA LYS A 53 2.76 -7.38 2.41
C LYS A 53 2.52 -6.86 0.98
N TRP A 54 3.57 -6.36 0.34
CA TRP A 54 3.47 -5.68 -0.96
C TRP A 54 3.05 -6.62 -2.10
N GLU A 55 3.71 -7.77 -2.22
CA GLU A 55 3.38 -8.77 -3.24
C GLU A 55 1.92 -9.24 -3.11
N GLN A 56 1.46 -9.46 -1.88
CA GLN A 56 0.09 -9.88 -1.60
C GLN A 56 -0.93 -8.81 -2.05
N ILE A 57 -0.62 -7.53 -1.82
CA ILE A 57 -1.45 -6.41 -2.30
C ILE A 57 -1.51 -6.43 -3.84
N GLN A 58 -0.37 -6.56 -4.51
CA GLN A 58 -0.32 -6.63 -5.97
C GLN A 58 -1.12 -7.82 -6.51
N GLN A 59 -1.00 -9.00 -5.90
CA GLN A 59 -1.79 -10.16 -6.28
C GLN A 59 -3.30 -9.90 -6.11
N ILE A 60 -3.73 -9.23 -5.04
CA ILE A 60 -5.15 -8.89 -4.83
C ILE A 60 -5.67 -7.91 -5.89
N LEU A 61 -4.87 -6.90 -6.25
CA LEU A 61 -5.23 -5.94 -7.28
C LEU A 61 -5.37 -6.63 -8.64
N TYR A 62 -4.36 -7.42 -9.04
CA TYR A 62 -4.29 -7.96 -10.39
C TYR A 62 -5.08 -9.25 -10.62
N ARG A 63 -5.40 -10.03 -9.57
CA ARG A 63 -6.24 -11.23 -9.69
C ARG A 63 -7.69 -10.93 -10.10
N LYS A 64 -8.16 -9.69 -9.93
CA LYS A 64 -9.56 -9.32 -10.14
C LYS A 64 -9.91 -8.97 -11.59
N HIS A 65 -8.93 -8.89 -12.48
CA HIS A 65 -9.16 -8.47 -13.85
C HIS A 65 -9.52 -9.65 -14.75
N ARG A 66 -10.82 -9.76 -15.06
CA ARG A 66 -11.33 -10.65 -16.11
C ARG A 66 -10.76 -10.18 -17.46
N ASP A 67 -10.53 -11.13 -18.37
CA ASP A 67 -10.08 -10.87 -19.75
C ASP A 67 -8.68 -10.23 -19.88
N TYR A 68 -7.81 -10.40 -18.87
CA TYR A 68 -6.42 -9.91 -18.88
C TYR A 68 -6.27 -8.38 -19.09
N THR A 69 -7.33 -7.61 -18.81
CA THR A 69 -7.30 -6.14 -18.90
C THR A 69 -6.81 -5.55 -17.59
N PHE A 70 -5.51 -5.22 -17.52
CA PHE A 70 -4.90 -4.62 -16.34
C PHE A 70 -5.16 -3.11 -16.30
N PRO A 71 -5.32 -2.52 -15.11
CA PRO A 71 -5.41 -1.08 -14.95
C PRO A 71 -4.02 -0.45 -15.12
N THR A 72 -3.97 0.83 -15.44
CA THR A 72 -2.73 1.61 -15.39
C THR A 72 -2.20 1.62 -13.97
N PHE A 73 -0.93 1.24 -13.80
CA PHE A 73 -0.20 1.37 -12.55
C PHE A 73 0.68 2.61 -12.64
N VAL A 74 0.39 3.61 -11.80
CA VAL A 74 1.12 4.88 -11.79
C VAL A 74 2.00 4.94 -10.55
N GLU A 75 3.32 5.00 -10.74
CA GLU A 75 4.28 5.28 -9.67
C GLU A 75 4.55 6.79 -9.59
N LEU A 76 4.16 7.39 -8.47
CA LEU A 76 4.37 8.81 -8.18
C LEU A 76 5.51 8.95 -7.17
N GLY A 77 6.62 9.56 -7.57
CA GLY A 77 7.76 9.81 -6.68
C GLY A 77 9.12 9.55 -7.32
N PRO A 78 10.20 9.66 -6.53
CA PRO A 78 11.56 9.50 -7.03
C PRO A 78 11.90 8.03 -7.29
N GLY A 79 12.62 7.78 -8.38
CA GLY A 79 13.02 6.42 -8.77
C GLY A 79 11.90 5.60 -9.40
N ARG A 80 12.15 4.30 -9.62
CA ARG A 80 11.25 3.38 -10.33
C ARG A 80 11.15 2.00 -9.65
N GLN A 81 11.32 1.99 -8.33
CA GLN A 81 11.50 0.75 -7.59
C GLN A 81 10.20 -0.06 -7.52
N LEU A 82 9.03 0.61 -7.40
CA LEU A 82 7.76 -0.11 -7.39
C LEU A 82 7.45 -0.71 -8.77
N GLY A 83 7.83 -0.03 -9.84
CA GLY A 83 7.79 -0.56 -11.20
C GLY A 83 8.70 -1.77 -11.39
N ALA A 84 9.93 -1.71 -10.89
CA ALA A 84 10.86 -2.84 -10.92
C ALA A 84 10.30 -4.06 -10.15
N MET A 85 9.69 -3.84 -8.97
CA MET A 85 9.00 -4.90 -8.22
C MET A 85 7.81 -5.46 -9.01
N LEU A 86 6.99 -4.60 -9.63
CA LEU A 86 5.85 -5.02 -10.45
C LEU A 86 6.29 -5.88 -11.64
N LEU A 87 7.42 -5.54 -12.29
CA LEU A 87 7.96 -6.35 -13.39
C LEU A 87 8.32 -7.77 -12.95
N GLN A 88 8.86 -7.92 -11.74
CA GLN A 88 9.21 -9.23 -11.18
C GLN A 88 7.95 -10.05 -10.83
N THR A 89 6.91 -9.39 -10.32
CA THR A 89 5.66 -10.07 -9.91
C THR A 89 4.73 -10.34 -11.10
N SER A 90 4.63 -9.45 -12.08
CA SER A 90 3.77 -9.59 -13.25
C SER A 90 4.25 -8.76 -14.45
N LYS A 91 4.91 -9.42 -15.40
CA LYS A 91 5.29 -8.84 -16.69
C LYS A 91 4.10 -8.33 -17.51
N LYS A 92 2.91 -8.92 -17.34
CA LYS A 92 1.69 -8.50 -18.06
C LYS A 92 1.15 -7.19 -17.51
N ALA A 93 1.08 -7.05 -16.19
CA ALA A 93 0.64 -5.81 -15.54
C ALA A 93 1.64 -4.68 -15.77
N TYR A 94 2.94 -4.98 -15.77
CA TYR A 94 3.99 -4.00 -16.04
C TYR A 94 3.86 -3.29 -17.41
N LYS A 95 3.19 -3.89 -18.39
CA LYS A 95 2.91 -3.22 -19.69
C LYS A 95 2.10 -1.93 -19.54
N TYR A 96 1.38 -1.77 -18.44
CA TYR A 96 0.55 -0.62 -18.12
C TYR A 96 1.16 0.24 -17.00
N TYR A 97 2.47 0.12 -16.78
CA TYR A 97 3.22 0.91 -15.81
C TYR A 97 3.59 2.28 -16.38
N GLU A 98 3.29 3.33 -15.62
CA GLU A 98 3.71 4.70 -15.89
C GLU A 98 4.43 5.27 -14.66
N HIS A 99 5.47 6.07 -14.90
CA HIS A 99 6.26 6.71 -13.85
C HIS A 99 6.19 8.22 -14.00
N PHE A 100 5.86 8.92 -12.92
CA PHE A 100 5.97 10.37 -12.83
C PHE A 100 6.92 10.71 -11.69
N SER A 101 8.07 11.30 -12.05
CA SER A 101 9.00 11.82 -11.07
C SER A 101 8.42 13.07 -10.41
N CYS A 102 8.66 13.21 -9.12
CA CYS A 102 8.66 14.50 -8.45
C CYS A 102 9.96 15.26 -8.78
#